data_AF-A0A2N2YEZ2-F1
#
_entry.id   AF-A0A2N2YEZ2-F1
#
_cell.length_a   1.000
_cell.length_b   1.000
_cell.length_c   1.000
_cell.angle_alpha   90.00
_cell.angle_beta   90.00
_cell.angle_gamma   90.00
#
_symmetry.space_group_name_H-M   'P 1'
#
loop_
_entity.id
_entity.type
_entity.pdbx_description
1 polymer ?
#
loop_
_entity_poly.entity_id
_entity_poly.type
_entity_poly.pdbx_seq_one_letter_code
_entity_poly.pdbx_strand_id
1 'polypeptide(L)'
;MTHVIKANHRGSIIGLFISLILLIGCQQHPINQALVQQNFHQFAFGLPAEQHLAKLPGIGHSVKKIGCYAEYTTWVFTRNSGIRTGSDFTILSSQAVRVIRTPESVIGTATILSYSTNKVLAVTCAHVVDFPDTVYTYHEADITGEPLIYTASIKKSQINYVKEVPVAGGLKILAIDKQA
;
A
#
# COMPACT_ATOMS: atom_id res chain seq x y z
N MET A 1 41.24 57.66 -36.87
CA MET A 1 39.94 57.37 -37.50
C MET A 1 39.15 56.45 -36.57
N THR A 2 38.25 57.00 -35.77
CA THR A 2 37.38 56.24 -34.86
C THR A 2 36.02 56.05 -35.54
N HIS A 3 35.70 54.81 -35.91
CA HIS A 3 34.40 54.43 -36.45
C HIS A 3 33.38 54.32 -35.32
N VAL A 4 32.34 55.15 -35.36
CA VAL A 4 31.16 55.05 -34.50
C VAL A 4 30.21 54.02 -35.10
N ILE A 5 30.09 52.85 -34.46
CA ILE A 5 29.10 51.82 -34.82
C ILE A 5 27.74 52.28 -34.28
N LYS A 6 26.84 52.64 -35.20
CA LYS A 6 25.46 53.03 -34.90
C LYS A 6 24.63 51.76 -34.67
N ALA A 7 24.48 51.35 -33.40
CA ALA A 7 23.70 50.17 -33.04
C ALA A 7 22.20 50.39 -33.32
N ASN A 8 21.60 49.44 -34.02
CA ASN A 8 20.23 49.47 -34.51
C ASN A 8 19.23 49.21 -33.36
N HIS A 9 18.88 50.26 -32.63
CA HIS A 9 18.08 50.23 -31.40
C HIS A 9 16.64 49.70 -31.58
N ARG A 10 16.13 49.63 -32.82
CA ARG A 10 14.73 49.27 -33.11
C ARG A 10 14.42 47.77 -32.96
N GLY A 11 15.38 46.88 -33.25
CA GLY A 11 15.20 45.43 -33.08
C GLY A 11 15.28 44.96 -31.62
N SER A 12 16.08 45.67 -30.80
CA SER A 12 16.29 45.33 -29.39
C SER A 12 15.04 45.60 -28.52
N ILE A 13 14.30 46.67 -28.83
CA ILE A 13 13.08 47.04 -28.08
C ILE A 13 11.95 46.03 -28.33
N ILE A 14 11.82 45.52 -29.55
CA ILE A 14 10.80 44.50 -29.90
C ILE A 14 11.11 43.17 -29.20
N GLY A 15 12.39 42.76 -29.18
CA GLY A 15 12.81 41.57 -28.45
C GLY A 15 12.56 41.67 -26.94
N LEU A 16 12.77 42.85 -26.36
CA LEU A 16 12.50 43.08 -24.94
C LEU A 16 10.99 43.05 -24.62
N PHE A 17 10.15 43.56 -25.53
CA PHE A 17 8.69 43.49 -25.39
C PHE A 17 8.14 42.06 -25.48
N ILE A 18 8.67 41.24 -26.40
CA ILE A 18 8.27 39.83 -26.55
C ILE A 18 8.70 39.00 -25.33
N SER A 19 9.88 39.27 -24.78
CA SER A 19 10.35 38.66 -23.53
C SER A 19 9.45 39.00 -22.33
N LEU A 20 8.97 40.24 -22.26
CA LEU A 20 8.08 40.70 -21.18
C LEU A 20 6.69 40.04 -21.24
N ILE A 21 6.15 39.79 -22.43
CA ILE A 21 4.83 39.15 -22.62
C ILE A 21 4.84 37.68 -22.17
N LEU A 22 5.98 36.98 -22.33
CA LEU A 22 6.10 35.58 -21.90
C LEU A 22 6.07 35.40 -20.37
N LEU A 23 6.36 36.45 -19.60
CA LEU A 23 6.36 36.39 -18.13
C LEU A 23 4.99 36.61 -17.48
N ILE A 24 3.96 37.03 -18.24
CA ILE A 24 2.62 37.32 -17.73
C ILE A 24 1.68 36.09 -17.87
N GLY A 25 2.13 35.02 -18.52
CA GLY A 25 1.31 33.86 -18.92
C GLY A 25 0.93 32.85 -17.83
N CYS A 26 1.28 33.05 -16.55
CA CYS A 26 0.94 32.13 -15.47
C CYS A 26 0.30 32.85 -14.28
N GLN A 27 -0.88 33.44 -14.50
CA GLN A 27 -1.78 33.80 -13.40
C GLN A 27 -2.90 32.77 -13.33
N GLN A 28 -2.74 31.77 -12.44
CA GLN A 28 -3.83 30.85 -12.11
C GLN A 28 -4.93 31.65 -11.42
N HIS A 29 -6.05 31.86 -12.10
CA HIS A 29 -7.25 32.43 -11.47
C HIS A 29 -7.81 31.36 -10.52
N PRO A 30 -7.97 31.63 -9.21
CA PRO A 30 -8.75 30.75 -8.37
C PRO A 30 -10.17 30.72 -8.94
N ILE A 31 -10.63 29.53 -9.34
CA ILE A 31 -12.02 29.32 -9.71
C ILE A 31 -12.84 29.61 -8.46
N ASN A 32 -13.46 30.79 -8.41
CA ASN A 32 -14.53 31.08 -7.46
C ASN A 32 -15.69 30.15 -7.83
N GLN A 33 -15.83 29.04 -7.10
CA GLN A 33 -17.01 28.19 -7.14
C GLN A 33 -18.16 28.98 -6.50
N ALA A 34 -18.77 29.88 -7.29
CA ALA A 34 -20.10 30.37 -6.98
C ALA A 34 -21.03 29.16 -6.89
N LEU A 35 -21.72 29.06 -5.75
CA LEU A 35 -22.58 27.96 -5.35
C LEU A 35 -23.48 27.48 -6.49
N VAL A 36 -23.23 26.25 -6.97
CA VAL A 36 -24.29 25.44 -7.58
C VAL A 36 -25.13 24.92 -6.43
N GLN A 37 -26.09 25.74 -6.00
CA GLN A 37 -27.13 25.32 -5.08
C GLN A 37 -28.42 25.28 -5.88
N GLN A 38 -28.79 24.09 -6.37
CA GLN A 38 -30.19 23.79 -6.69
C GLN A 38 -30.44 22.28 -6.72
N ASN A 39 -31.10 21.84 -5.65
CA ASN A 39 -32.07 20.75 -5.57
C ASN A 39 -31.64 19.33 -5.97
N PHE A 40 -30.99 18.62 -5.05
CA PHE A 40 -31.21 17.17 -4.91
C PHE A 40 -31.28 16.79 -3.43
N HIS A 41 -32.34 16.07 -3.06
CA HIS A 41 -32.59 15.48 -1.74
C HIS A 41 -31.61 14.32 -1.37
N GLN A 42 -30.34 14.38 -1.78
CA GLN A 42 -29.37 13.30 -1.63
C GLN A 42 -27.97 13.87 -1.32
N PHE A 43 -27.36 13.38 -0.23
CA PHE A 43 -25.98 13.60 0.22
C PHE A 43 -25.50 15.07 0.21
N ALA A 44 -25.56 15.71 1.39
CA ALA A 44 -24.99 17.03 1.60
C ALA A 44 -23.45 16.98 1.55
N PHE A 45 -22.85 17.24 0.39
CA PHE A 45 -21.45 17.63 0.25
C PHE A 45 -21.27 19.11 0.66
N GLY A 46 -21.61 19.43 1.90
CA GLY A 46 -21.16 20.68 2.52
C GLY A 46 -19.75 20.46 3.03
N LEU A 47 -18.78 21.29 2.63
CA LEU A 47 -17.50 21.32 3.32
C LEU A 47 -17.78 21.56 4.82
N PRO A 48 -17.23 20.75 5.73
CA PRO A 48 -17.43 20.94 7.16
C PRO A 48 -17.07 22.38 7.54
N ALA A 49 -17.83 22.99 8.46
CA ALA A 49 -17.46 24.31 8.98
C ALA A 49 -15.99 24.31 9.41
N GLU A 50 -15.26 25.41 9.17
CA GLU A 50 -13.79 25.49 9.31
C GLU A 50 -13.25 24.91 10.64
N GLN A 51 -14.04 25.02 11.71
CA GLN A 51 -13.75 24.47 13.03
C GLN A 51 -13.60 22.93 13.06
N HIS A 52 -14.28 22.20 12.18
CA HIS A 52 -14.12 20.75 12.02
C HIS A 52 -12.87 20.39 11.21
N LEU A 53 -12.52 21.21 10.20
CA LEU A 53 -11.30 21.03 9.41
C LEU A 53 -10.03 21.20 10.26
N ALA A 54 -10.07 22.09 11.26
CA ALA A 54 -8.96 22.28 12.20
C ALA A 54 -8.56 21.02 12.99
N LYS A 55 -9.44 20.02 13.12
CA LYS A 55 -9.16 18.74 13.80
C LYS A 55 -8.63 17.66 12.86
N LEU A 56 -8.80 17.81 11.54
CA LEU A 56 -8.36 16.83 10.55
C LEU A 56 -6.86 16.55 10.56
N PRO A 57 -5.95 17.53 10.75
CA PRO A 57 -4.53 17.23 10.84
C PRO A 57 -4.21 16.27 11.99
N GLY A 58 -4.80 16.50 13.17
CA GLY A 58 -4.61 15.62 14.34
C GLY A 58 -5.07 14.18 14.09
N ILE A 59 -6.22 14.01 13.43
CA ILE A 59 -6.74 12.70 13.03
C ILE A 59 -5.86 12.07 11.95
N GLY A 60 -5.44 12.85 10.95
CA GLY A 60 -4.57 12.39 9.87
C GLY A 60 -3.21 11.90 10.36
N HIS A 61 -2.67 12.50 11.43
CA HIS A 61 -1.44 12.01 12.05
C HIS A 61 -1.60 10.65 12.76
N SER A 62 -2.81 10.32 13.22
CA SER A 62 -3.10 9.02 13.86
C SER A 62 -3.28 7.88 12.85
N VAL A 63 -3.54 8.19 11.57
CA VAL A 63 -3.79 7.21 10.53
C VAL A 63 -2.52 7.03 9.70
N LYS A 64 -1.93 5.83 9.73
CA LYS A 64 -0.65 5.54 9.09
C LYS A 64 -0.76 4.38 8.11
N LYS A 65 0.10 4.37 7.09
CA LYS A 65 0.28 3.20 6.22
C LYS A 65 0.95 2.08 7.02
N ILE A 66 0.38 0.88 6.95
CA ILE A 66 0.99 -0.35 7.46
C ILE A 66 1.36 -1.23 6.26
N GLY A 67 2.54 -1.85 6.32
CA GLY A 67 2.95 -2.90 5.40
C GLY A 67 3.19 -4.19 6.16
N CYS A 68 2.75 -5.29 5.57
CA CYS A 68 2.90 -6.62 6.14
C CYS A 68 3.49 -7.55 5.08
N TYR A 69 4.54 -8.28 5.45
CA TYR A 69 5.27 -9.18 4.57
C TYR A 69 5.33 -10.55 5.22
N ALA A 70 4.93 -11.60 4.51
CA ALA A 70 5.05 -12.98 4.93
C ALA A 70 5.93 -13.75 3.93
N GLU A 71 6.84 -14.57 4.44
CA GLU A 71 7.66 -15.45 3.61
C GLU A 71 7.11 -16.88 3.71
N TYR A 72 6.86 -17.51 2.58
CA TYR A 72 6.45 -18.91 2.49
C TYR A 72 7.56 -19.76 1.91
N THR A 73 7.68 -20.99 2.40
CA THR A 73 8.35 -22.07 1.67
C THR A 73 7.28 -22.98 1.09
N THR A 74 7.36 -23.21 -0.21
CA THR A 74 6.44 -24.03 -0.99
C THR A 74 7.14 -25.30 -1.44
N TRP A 75 6.61 -26.45 -1.03
CA TRP A 75 6.99 -27.76 -1.55
C TRP A 75 6.04 -28.14 -2.67
N VAL A 76 6.61 -28.54 -3.81
CA VAL A 76 5.85 -29.00 -4.99
C VAL A 76 5.97 -30.52 -5.07
N PHE A 77 4.85 -31.17 -5.31
CA PHE A 77 4.73 -32.62 -5.36
C PHE A 77 4.24 -33.08 -6.71
N THR A 78 4.50 -34.35 -7.02
CA THR A 78 3.88 -35.03 -8.16
C THR A 78 2.77 -35.94 -7.66
N ARG A 79 1.83 -36.30 -8.53
CA ARG A 79 0.73 -37.21 -8.19
C ARG A 79 1.22 -38.54 -7.58
N ASN A 80 2.38 -39.04 -8.04
CA ASN A 80 2.98 -40.30 -7.59
C ASN A 80 3.50 -40.26 -6.15
N SER A 81 3.69 -39.08 -5.56
CA SER A 81 4.11 -38.94 -4.15
C SER A 81 3.01 -39.33 -3.16
N GLY A 82 1.73 -39.30 -3.59
CA GLY A 82 0.61 -39.69 -2.74
C GLY A 82 0.39 -38.79 -1.52
N ILE A 83 0.93 -37.57 -1.51
CA ILE A 83 0.83 -36.63 -0.37
C ILE A 83 -0.61 -36.17 -0.17
N ARG A 84 -1.06 -36.20 1.08
CA ARG A 84 -2.40 -35.82 1.53
C ARG A 84 -2.35 -34.86 2.70
N THR A 85 -3.46 -34.19 2.97
CA THR A 85 -3.59 -33.35 4.16
C THR A 85 -3.39 -34.21 5.41
N GLY A 86 -2.50 -33.78 6.31
CA GLY A 86 -2.13 -34.53 7.52
C GLY A 86 -0.93 -35.48 7.36
N SER A 87 -0.32 -35.59 6.17
CA SER A 87 0.99 -36.24 6.03
C SER A 87 2.06 -35.54 6.88
N ASP A 88 2.99 -36.32 7.45
CA ASP A 88 4.07 -35.78 8.29
C ASP A 88 4.95 -34.79 7.50
N PHE A 89 5.30 -33.68 8.15
CA PHE A 89 6.15 -32.63 7.62
C PHE A 89 7.56 -33.14 7.23
N THR A 90 8.09 -34.15 7.92
CA THR A 90 9.38 -34.78 7.57
C THR A 90 9.35 -35.44 6.19
N ILE A 91 8.17 -35.90 5.76
CA ILE A 91 7.95 -36.52 4.46
C ILE A 91 7.89 -35.46 3.35
N LEU A 92 7.41 -34.25 3.65
CA LEU A 92 7.28 -33.17 2.67
C LEU A 92 8.62 -32.75 2.06
N SER A 93 9.69 -32.70 2.87
CA SER A 93 11.01 -32.32 2.35
C SER A 93 11.68 -33.40 1.52
N SER A 94 11.42 -34.68 1.82
CA SER A 94 12.03 -35.82 1.12
C SER A 94 11.32 -36.21 -0.17
N GLN A 95 10.02 -35.94 -0.28
CA GLN A 95 9.21 -36.28 -1.46
C GLN A 95 8.94 -35.09 -2.41
N ALA A 96 9.29 -33.87 -2.00
CA ALA A 96 9.13 -32.71 -2.87
C ALA A 96 10.07 -32.79 -4.06
N VAL A 97 9.51 -32.59 -5.25
CA VAL A 97 10.31 -32.46 -6.48
C VAL A 97 10.93 -31.08 -6.63
N ARG A 98 10.38 -30.08 -5.91
CA ARG A 98 10.89 -28.71 -5.92
C ARG A 98 10.52 -27.97 -4.63
N VAL A 99 11.40 -27.10 -4.19
CA VAL A 99 11.19 -26.19 -3.06
C VAL A 99 11.36 -24.75 -3.55
N ILE A 100 10.38 -23.89 -3.28
CA ILE A 100 10.33 -22.49 -3.72
C ILE A 100 10.15 -21.62 -2.49
N ARG A 101 10.81 -20.46 -2.43
CA ARG A 101 10.54 -19.42 -1.43
C ARG A 101 9.81 -18.27 -2.10
N THR A 102 8.66 -17.89 -1.55
CA THR A 102 7.81 -16.84 -2.12
C THR A 102 7.47 -15.81 -1.04
N PRO A 103 7.79 -14.53 -1.26
CA PRO A 103 7.30 -13.46 -0.42
C PRO A 103 5.87 -13.08 -0.83
N GLU A 104 5.01 -12.87 0.16
CA GLU A 104 3.66 -12.33 0.03
C GLU A 104 3.55 -11.02 0.81
N SER A 105 2.79 -10.07 0.30
CA SER A 105 2.68 -8.75 0.94
C SER A 105 1.30 -8.14 0.85
N VAL A 106 0.90 -7.47 1.93
CA VAL A 106 -0.33 -6.66 1.98
C VAL A 106 0.03 -5.27 2.49
N ILE A 107 -0.56 -4.26 1.85
CA ILE A 107 -0.46 -2.86 2.28
C ILE A 107 -1.85 -2.42 2.71
N GLY A 108 -1.92 -1.79 3.88
CA GLY A 108 -3.17 -1.28 4.42
C GLY A 108 -2.98 0.00 5.21
N THR A 109 -3.97 0.28 6.04
CA THR A 109 -4.00 1.43 6.93
C THR A 109 -4.13 0.97 8.37
N ALA A 110 -3.46 1.65 9.29
CA ALA A 110 -3.57 1.41 10.72
C ALA A 110 -3.82 2.72 11.47
N THR A 111 -4.63 2.65 12.52
CA THR A 111 -4.88 3.76 13.43
C THR A 111 -4.01 3.59 14.67
N ILE A 112 -3.19 4.58 14.98
CA ILE A 112 -2.35 4.63 16.17
C ILE A 112 -3.21 5.01 17.38
N LEU A 113 -3.29 4.12 18.36
CA LEU A 113 -3.99 4.34 19.62
C LEU A 113 -3.08 4.93 20.70
N SER A 114 -1.80 4.56 20.68
CA SER A 114 -0.81 5.05 21.64
C SER A 114 0.60 5.00 21.05
N TYR A 115 1.43 5.98 21.40
CA TYR A 115 2.82 6.10 20.99
C TYR A 115 3.68 6.50 22.18
N SER A 116 4.75 5.75 22.44
CA SER A 116 5.79 6.05 23.42
C SER A 116 7.16 5.75 22.81
N THR A 117 8.25 6.14 23.49
CA THR A 117 9.63 6.07 22.97
C THR A 117 9.97 4.76 22.26
N ASN A 118 9.50 3.61 22.76
CA ASN A 118 9.81 2.29 22.20
C ASN A 118 8.57 1.40 21.96
N LYS A 119 7.35 1.93 22.08
CA LYS A 119 6.12 1.12 21.96
C LYS A 119 5.05 1.89 21.20
N VAL A 120 4.39 1.17 20.30
CA VAL A 120 3.25 1.66 19.54
C VAL A 120 2.13 0.66 19.64
N LEU A 121 0.94 1.16 19.93
CA LEU A 121 -0.30 0.40 19.83
C LEU A 121 -1.06 0.90 18.61
N ALA A 122 -1.37 -0.02 17.70
CA ALA A 122 -2.10 0.27 16.49
C ALA A 122 -3.21 -0.77 16.26
N VAL A 123 -4.29 -0.33 15.62
CA VAL A 123 -5.40 -1.18 15.16
C VAL A 123 -5.49 -1.11 13.64
N THR A 124 -5.73 -2.26 13.02
CA THR A 124 -5.98 -2.41 11.58
C THR A 124 -6.96 -3.54 11.35
N CYS A 125 -7.41 -3.74 10.12
CA CYS A 125 -8.27 -4.86 9.76
C CYS A 125 -7.51 -6.19 9.81
N ALA A 126 -8.16 -7.25 10.27
CA ALA A 126 -7.55 -8.58 10.37
C ALA A 126 -6.93 -9.05 9.05
N HIS A 127 -7.62 -8.88 7.92
CA HIS A 127 -7.13 -9.30 6.60
C HIS A 127 -5.82 -8.60 6.14
N VAL A 128 -5.43 -7.48 6.78
CA VAL A 128 -4.16 -6.80 6.47
C VAL A 128 -2.98 -7.56 7.08
N VAL A 129 -3.19 -8.23 8.21
CA VAL A 129 -2.15 -8.87 9.02
C VAL A 129 -2.32 -10.40 9.13
N ASP A 130 -3.46 -10.97 8.73
CA ASP A 130 -3.76 -12.41 8.83
C ASP A 130 -3.30 -13.14 7.57
N PHE A 131 -2.06 -13.61 7.59
CA PHE A 131 -1.55 -14.54 6.59
C PHE A 131 -1.81 -15.97 7.07
N PRO A 132 -2.40 -16.86 6.25
CA PRO A 132 -2.62 -18.25 6.64
C PRO A 132 -1.29 -18.95 6.97
N ASP A 133 -1.28 -19.81 7.99
CA ASP A 133 -0.03 -20.52 8.35
C ASP A 133 0.37 -21.56 7.29
N THR A 134 -0.62 -22.12 6.61
CA THR A 134 -0.42 -23.09 5.54
C THR A 134 -1.45 -22.90 4.42
N VAL A 135 -0.99 -22.99 3.18
CA VAL A 135 -1.83 -22.97 1.98
C VAL A 135 -1.56 -24.23 1.18
N TYR A 136 -2.60 -25.02 0.93
CA TYR A 136 -2.53 -26.20 0.08
C TYR A 136 -3.18 -25.91 -1.26
N THR A 137 -2.54 -26.40 -2.33
CA THR A 137 -3.20 -26.56 -3.63
C THR A 137 -3.25 -28.05 -3.95
N TYR A 138 -4.25 -28.44 -4.73
CA TYR A 138 -4.51 -29.83 -5.04
C TYR A 138 -4.36 -30.07 -6.54
N HIS A 139 -3.97 -31.29 -6.89
CA HIS A 139 -4.12 -31.76 -8.26
C HIS A 139 -5.61 -31.76 -8.64
N GLU A 140 -5.90 -31.60 -9.93
CA GLU A 140 -7.25 -31.83 -10.45
C GLU A 140 -7.75 -33.21 -10.01
N ALA A 141 -9.01 -33.27 -9.59
CA ALA A 141 -9.60 -34.46 -9.01
C ALA A 141 -9.81 -35.53 -10.10
N ASP A 142 -9.30 -36.72 -9.86
CA ASP A 142 -9.80 -37.91 -10.54
C ASP A 142 -11.09 -38.35 -9.82
N ILE A 143 -12.05 -38.87 -10.59
CA ILE A 143 -13.49 -39.03 -10.29
C ILE A 143 -13.82 -39.83 -8.99
N THR A 144 -12.85 -40.39 -8.27
CA THR A 144 -13.11 -41.39 -7.21
C THR A 144 -12.24 -41.32 -5.94
N GLY A 145 -11.38 -40.29 -5.76
CA GLY A 145 -10.44 -40.27 -4.63
C GLY A 145 -10.40 -38.98 -3.81
N GLU A 146 -9.88 -39.08 -2.58
CA GLU A 146 -9.49 -37.90 -1.80
C GLU A 146 -8.46 -37.05 -2.56
N PRO A 147 -8.51 -35.71 -2.46
CA PRO A 147 -7.65 -34.82 -3.23
C PRO A 147 -6.18 -34.96 -2.82
N LEU A 148 -5.30 -35.09 -3.82
CA LEU A 148 -3.85 -35.16 -3.63
C LEU A 148 -3.25 -33.75 -3.66
N ILE A 149 -2.33 -33.46 -2.75
CA ILE A 149 -1.68 -32.15 -2.65
C ILE A 149 -0.69 -31.98 -3.80
N TYR A 150 -0.85 -30.88 -4.54
CA TYR A 150 0.12 -30.44 -5.55
C TYR A 150 1.19 -29.54 -4.93
N THR A 151 0.77 -28.58 -4.09
CA THR A 151 1.71 -27.76 -3.33
C THR A 151 1.30 -27.60 -1.88
N ALA A 152 2.27 -27.63 -0.98
CA ALA A 152 2.11 -27.16 0.39
C ALA A 152 2.99 -25.93 0.60
N SER A 153 2.39 -24.79 0.94
CA SER A 153 3.10 -23.55 1.25
C SER A 153 2.98 -23.28 2.74
N ILE A 154 4.09 -23.26 3.48
CA ILE A 154 4.10 -22.98 4.92
C ILE A 154 4.81 -21.67 5.20
N LYS A 155 4.14 -20.81 5.95
CA LYS A 155 4.66 -19.52 6.39
C LYS A 155 5.87 -19.73 7.31
N LYS A 156 6.97 -19.07 6.99
CA LYS A 156 8.25 -19.15 7.74
C LYS A 156 8.48 -17.95 8.62
N SER A 157 8.14 -16.77 8.12
CA SER A 157 8.29 -15.52 8.85
C SER A 157 7.21 -14.54 8.44
N GLN A 158 6.92 -13.59 9.32
CA GLN A 158 6.08 -12.44 9.02
C GLN A 158 6.63 -11.21 9.73
N ILE A 159 6.66 -10.08 9.03
CA ILE A 159 7.06 -8.79 9.55
C ILE A 159 5.96 -7.79 9.24
N ASN A 160 5.53 -7.05 10.27
CA ASN A 160 4.57 -5.96 10.13
C ASN A 160 5.30 -4.66 10.50
N TYR A 161 5.06 -3.57 9.77
CA TYR A 161 5.67 -2.28 10.09
C TYR A 161 4.73 -1.15 9.71
N VAL A 162 4.76 -0.09 10.51
CA VAL A 162 4.02 1.14 10.24
C VAL A 162 4.98 2.18 9.73
N LYS A 163 4.63 2.82 8.61
CA LYS A 163 5.45 3.87 8.00
C LYS A 163 5.65 5.02 8.99
N GLU A 164 6.87 5.56 9.05
CA GLU A 164 7.26 6.69 9.92
C GLU A 164 7.18 6.38 11.43
N VAL A 165 7.12 5.11 11.81
CA VAL A 165 7.15 4.67 13.21
C VAL A 165 8.41 3.82 13.42
N PRO A 166 9.43 4.34 14.12
CA PRO A 166 10.70 3.64 14.32
C PRO A 166 10.57 2.58 15.43
N VAL A 167 9.90 1.45 15.13
CA VAL A 167 9.88 0.28 16.03
C VAL A 167 10.88 -0.76 15.53
N ALA A 168 11.96 -0.97 16.27
CA ALA A 168 12.92 -2.02 15.98
C ALA A 168 12.25 -3.40 15.99
N GLY A 169 12.44 -4.19 14.92
CA GLY A 169 11.92 -5.56 14.82
C GLY A 169 10.46 -5.70 14.35
N GLY A 170 9.79 -4.60 13.99
CA GLY A 170 8.42 -4.61 13.50
C GLY A 170 7.36 -4.74 14.61
N LEU A 171 6.09 -4.70 14.21
CA LEU A 171 4.93 -4.82 15.08
C LEU A 171 4.51 -6.29 15.21
N LYS A 172 4.13 -6.67 16.44
CA LYS A 172 3.54 -7.97 16.75
C LYS A 172 2.03 -7.86 16.84
N ILE A 173 1.34 -8.92 16.43
CA ILE A 173 -0.11 -9.06 16.59
C ILE A 173 -0.38 -9.45 18.04
N LEU A 174 -1.11 -8.62 18.79
CA LEU A 174 -1.48 -8.89 20.18
C LEU A 174 -2.81 -9.63 20.31
N ALA A 175 -3.75 -9.31 19.42
CA ALA A 175 -5.05 -9.94 19.31
C ALA A 175 -5.55 -9.80 17.87
N ILE A 176 -6.36 -10.76 17.42
CA ILE A 176 -7.00 -10.72 16.13
C ILE A 176 -8.41 -11.31 16.24
N ASP A 177 -9.37 -10.64 15.61
CA ASP A 177 -10.70 -11.19 15.38
C ASP A 177 -10.73 -11.76 13.96
N LYS A 178 -10.90 -13.08 13.84
CA LYS A 178 -10.95 -13.78 12.55
C LYS A 178 -12.37 -13.92 12.00
N GLN A 179 -13.39 -13.51 12.74
CA GLN A 179 -14.81 -13.74 12.41
C GLN A 179 -15.53 -12.50 11.87
N ALA A 180 -14.86 -11.36 11.80
CA ALA A 180 -15.41 -10.08 11.35
C ALA A 180 -15.62 -10.02 9.83
#